data_AF-A0A5J6MHJ3-F1
#
_entry.id   AF-A0A5J6MHJ3-F1
#
_cell.length_a   1.000
_cell.length_b   1.000
_cell.length_c   1.000
_cell.angle_alpha   90.00
_cell.angle_beta   90.00
_cell.angle_gamma   90.00
#
_symmetry.space_group_name_H-M   'P 1'
#
loop_
_entity.id
_entity.type
_entity.pdbx_description
1 polymer ?
#
loop_
_entity_poly.entity_id
_entity_poly.type
_entity_poly.pdbx_seq_one_letter_code
_entity_poly.pdbx_strand_id
1 'polypeptide(L)'
;MLVAGLVGGMAAGARAGSSEHDQQYAAWRETYYGANVIEYCGFITDEVKDGFRRKVQFLRAWSGMPAAIEWRIRVWAAVRADYQYLDHSLGGHRTWCQTDGLSAVRSFLAFRQRDMAREAGATE
;
A
#
# COMPACT_ATOMS: atom_id res chain seq x y z
N MET A 1 53.96 6.15 30.92
CA MET A 1 52.85 7.01 31.42
C MET A 1 51.59 6.66 30.63
N LEU A 2 50.49 6.37 31.35
CA LEU A 2 49.12 6.16 30.86
C LEU A 2 48.65 7.35 29.99
N VAL A 3 47.69 7.25 29.05
CA VAL A 3 46.25 7.13 29.30
C VAL A 3 45.54 6.54 28.07
N ALA A 4 44.65 5.58 28.35
CA ALA A 4 43.67 5.00 27.45
C ALA A 4 42.58 6.01 27.06
N GLY A 5 42.09 5.92 25.82
CA GLY A 5 40.98 6.72 25.32
C GLY A 5 40.03 5.90 24.46
N LEU A 6 39.47 4.83 25.03
CA LEU A 6 38.25 4.19 24.54
C LEU A 6 37.08 5.16 24.76
N VAL A 7 36.61 5.78 23.68
CA VAL A 7 35.27 6.39 23.61
C VAL A 7 34.62 5.70 22.42
N GLY A 8 33.75 4.70 22.59
CA GLY A 8 32.61 4.69 23.49
C GLY A 8 31.46 5.42 22.79
N GLY A 9 30.66 4.70 22.02
CA GLY A 9 29.48 5.29 21.37
C GLY A 9 28.87 4.44 20.27
N MET A 10 28.42 3.23 20.61
CA MET A 10 27.48 2.48 19.79
C MET A 10 26.17 3.27 19.65
N ALA A 11 26.04 4.08 18.59
CA ALA A 11 24.76 4.61 18.13
C ALA A 11 24.11 3.62 17.15
N ALA A 12 23.89 2.39 17.61
CA ALA A 12 23.18 1.35 16.86
C ALA A 12 21.86 1.02 17.58
N GLY A 13 20.88 1.94 17.50
CA GLY A 13 19.60 1.73 18.17
C GLY A 13 18.38 2.46 17.63
N ALA A 14 18.52 3.44 16.74
CA ALA A 14 17.39 4.32 16.36
C ALA A 14 17.07 4.35 14.86
N ARG A 15 17.15 3.22 14.14
CA ARG A 15 16.88 3.17 12.68
C ARG A 15 15.85 2.14 12.21
N ALA A 16 15.31 1.29 13.10
CA ALA A 16 14.33 0.28 12.71
C ALA A 16 12.87 0.76 12.80
N GLY A 17 12.57 1.74 13.68
CA GLY A 17 11.20 2.19 13.92
C GLY A 17 10.60 3.07 12.81
N SER A 18 11.43 3.82 12.07
CA SER A 18 10.94 4.65 10.97
C SER A 18 10.71 3.84 9.70
N SER A 19 11.55 2.85 9.39
CA SER A 19 11.48 2.11 8.13
C SER A 19 10.26 1.18 8.02
N GLU A 20 9.85 0.52 9.11
CA GLU A 20 8.67 -0.35 9.10
C GLU A 20 7.37 0.47 9.05
N HIS A 21 7.27 1.52 9.85
CA HIS A 21 6.14 2.44 9.78
C HIS A 21 6.03 3.08 8.39
N ASP A 22 7.12 3.56 7.81
CA ASP A 22 7.08 4.14 6.46
C ASP A 22 6.61 3.13 5.40
N GLN A 23 7.04 1.86 5.51
CA GLN A 23 6.57 0.77 4.65
C GLN A 23 5.09 0.48 4.83
N GLN A 24 4.59 0.46 6.07
CA GLN A 24 3.17 0.28 6.36
C GLN A 24 2.35 1.41 5.74
N TYR A 25 2.76 2.67 5.95
CA TYR A 25 2.07 3.83 5.38
C TYR A 25 2.11 3.83 3.85
N ALA A 26 3.23 3.42 3.24
CA ALA A 26 3.34 3.26 1.79
C ALA A 26 2.36 2.20 1.29
N ALA A 27 2.30 1.03 1.90
CA ALA A 27 1.38 -0.05 1.51
C ALA A 27 -0.09 0.37 1.62
N TRP A 28 -0.46 1.13 2.66
CA TRP A 28 -1.79 1.71 2.82
C TRP A 28 -2.11 2.73 1.72
N ARG A 29 -1.19 3.66 1.45
CA ARG A 29 -1.34 4.68 0.39
C ARG A 29 -1.50 4.05 -0.98
N GLU A 30 -0.64 3.10 -1.34
CA GLU A 30 -0.69 2.38 -2.60
C GLU A 30 -2.00 1.61 -2.77
N THR A 31 -2.45 0.94 -1.71
CA THR A 31 -3.70 0.15 -1.74
C THR A 31 -4.92 1.03 -1.97
N TYR A 32 -5.04 2.16 -1.27
CA TYR A 32 -6.17 3.07 -1.48
C TYR A 32 -6.06 3.90 -2.76
N TYR A 33 -4.86 4.33 -3.16
CA TYR A 33 -4.67 5.02 -4.44
C TYR A 33 -5.06 4.09 -5.59
N GLY A 34 -4.52 2.87 -5.61
CA GLY A 34 -4.84 1.86 -6.62
C GLY A 34 -6.33 1.57 -6.72
N ALA A 35 -7.05 1.51 -5.59
CA ALA A 35 -8.51 1.33 -5.58
C ALA A 35 -9.25 2.49 -6.29
N ASN A 36 -8.83 3.74 -6.07
CA ASN A 36 -9.43 4.88 -6.78
C ASN A 36 -9.06 4.88 -8.27
N VAL A 37 -7.82 4.52 -8.63
CA VAL A 37 -7.40 4.44 -10.04
C VAL A 37 -8.23 3.42 -10.82
N ILE A 38 -8.47 2.24 -10.26
CA ILE A 38 -9.27 1.20 -10.95
C ILE A 38 -10.74 1.61 -11.12
N GLU A 39 -11.28 2.47 -10.24
CA GLU A 39 -12.60 3.07 -10.41
C GLU A 39 -12.63 4.02 -11.61
N TYR A 40 -11.67 4.96 -11.69
CA TYR A 40 -11.54 5.88 -12.83
C TYR A 40 -11.31 5.14 -14.16
N CYS A 41 -10.59 4.03 -14.13
CA CYS A 41 -10.27 3.24 -15.33
C CYS A 41 -11.32 2.18 -15.70
N GLY A 42 -12.37 1.99 -14.88
CA GLY A 42 -13.42 1.01 -15.14
C GLY A 42 -12.98 -0.46 -14.98
N PHE A 43 -11.95 -0.76 -14.18
CA PHE A 43 -11.43 -2.12 -13.95
C PHE A 43 -12.03 -2.83 -12.73
N ILE A 44 -13.28 -2.50 -12.40
CA ILE A 44 -13.96 -3.00 -11.21
C ILE A 44 -14.68 -4.32 -11.51
N THR A 45 -14.05 -5.44 -11.16
CA THR A 45 -14.68 -6.78 -11.13
C THR A 45 -14.84 -7.28 -9.69
N ASP A 46 -15.64 -8.34 -9.48
CA ASP A 46 -15.83 -8.90 -8.15
C ASP A 46 -14.55 -9.51 -7.57
N GLU A 47 -13.71 -10.12 -8.40
CA GLU A 47 -12.41 -10.66 -7.99
C GLU A 47 -11.43 -9.54 -7.60
N VAL A 48 -11.45 -8.41 -8.32
CA VAL A 48 -10.61 -7.26 -7.98
C VAL A 48 -11.07 -6.63 -6.66
N LYS A 49 -12.39 -6.48 -6.45
CA LYS A 49 -12.96 -6.01 -5.18
C LYS A 49 -12.60 -6.94 -4.03
N ASP A 50 -12.69 -8.25 -4.22
CA ASP A 50 -12.32 -9.25 -3.22
C ASP A 50 -10.83 -9.13 -2.86
N GLY A 51 -9.95 -9.03 -3.85
CA GLY A 51 -8.51 -8.83 -3.62
C GLY A 51 -8.18 -7.55 -2.87
N PHE A 52 -8.86 -6.44 -3.18
CA PHE A 52 -8.74 -5.20 -2.42
C PHE A 52 -9.19 -5.38 -0.96
N ARG A 53 -10.36 -5.98 -0.71
CA ARG A 53 -10.87 -6.22 0.65
C ARG A 53 -9.94 -7.08 1.48
N ARG A 54 -9.45 -8.19 0.92
CA ARG A 54 -8.47 -9.08 1.56
C ARG A 54 -7.17 -8.34 1.89
N LYS A 55 -6.66 -7.52 0.96
CA LYS A 55 -5.47 -6.70 1.20
C LYS A 55 -5.70 -5.68 2.32
N VAL A 56 -6.84 -5.00 2.38
CA VAL A 56 -7.18 -4.07 3.47
C VAL A 56 -7.27 -4.81 4.81
N GLN A 57 -7.91 -5.97 4.86
CA GLN A 57 -7.99 -6.79 6.08
C GLN A 57 -6.59 -7.22 6.55
N PHE A 58 -5.74 -7.64 5.62
CA PHE A 58 -4.33 -7.95 5.93
C PHE A 58 -3.59 -6.72 6.49
N LEU A 59 -3.72 -5.54 5.88
CA LEU A 59 -3.05 -4.33 6.36
C LEU A 59 -3.52 -3.91 7.76
N ARG A 60 -4.80 -4.11 8.08
CA ARG A 60 -5.34 -3.90 9.44
C ARG A 60 -4.79 -4.89 10.45
N ALA A 61 -4.55 -6.13 10.05
CA ALA A 61 -3.95 -7.13 10.92
C ALA A 61 -2.43 -6.94 11.08
N TRP A 62 -1.76 -6.46 10.02
CA TRP A 62 -0.31 -6.26 10.00
C TRP A 62 0.13 -5.00 10.74
N SER A 63 -0.68 -3.94 10.72
CA SER A 63 -0.35 -2.65 11.34
C SER A 63 -1.37 -2.24 12.38
N GLY A 64 -0.91 -1.76 13.53
CA GLY A 64 -1.75 -1.06 14.52
C GLY A 64 -2.16 0.35 14.05
N MET A 65 -2.50 0.50 12.77
CA MET A 65 -2.79 1.79 12.14
C MET A 65 -4.01 2.43 12.82
N PRO A 66 -3.88 3.63 13.42
CA PRO A 66 -5.02 4.32 13.99
C PRO A 66 -6.06 4.65 12.91
N ALA A 67 -7.34 4.43 13.19
CA ALA A 67 -8.44 4.68 12.24
C ALA A 67 -8.44 6.11 11.67
N ALA A 68 -8.06 7.11 12.47
CA ALA A 68 -7.94 8.50 12.02
C ALA A 68 -6.85 8.69 10.94
N ILE A 69 -5.76 7.93 11.03
CA ILE A 69 -4.69 7.94 10.03
C ILE A 69 -5.12 7.19 8.77
N GLU A 70 -5.75 6.01 8.93
CA GLU A 70 -6.35 5.28 7.79
C GLU A 70 -7.30 6.20 7.01
N TRP A 71 -8.18 6.92 7.71
CA TRP A 71 -9.09 7.89 7.08
C TRP A 71 -8.35 8.99 6.31
N ARG A 72 -7.30 9.59 6.89
CA ARG A 72 -6.47 10.59 6.19
C ARG A 72 -5.82 10.02 4.93
N ILE A 73 -5.34 8.78 4.98
CA ILE A 73 -4.77 8.10 3.81
C ILE A 73 -5.84 7.88 2.73
N ARG A 74 -7.05 7.49 3.09
CA ARG A 74 -8.17 7.33 2.16
C ARG A 74 -8.52 8.63 1.46
N VAL A 75 -8.63 9.73 2.21
CA VAL A 75 -8.87 11.07 1.65
C VAL A 75 -7.73 11.48 0.73
N TRP A 76 -6.49 11.33 1.17
CA TRP A 76 -5.32 11.62 0.34
C TRP A 76 -5.32 10.82 -0.96
N ALA A 77 -5.65 9.53 -0.91
CA ALA A 77 -5.67 8.65 -2.08
C ALA A 77 -6.75 9.06 -3.09
N ALA A 78 -7.95 9.41 -2.62
CA ALA A 78 -9.04 9.89 -3.48
C ALA A 78 -8.66 11.21 -4.17
N VAL A 79 -8.16 12.18 -3.39
CA VAL A 79 -7.70 13.47 -3.93
C VAL A 79 -6.53 13.29 -4.90
N ARG A 80 -5.59 12.40 -4.59
CA ARG A 80 -4.44 12.12 -5.46
C ARG A 80 -4.90 11.51 -6.79
N ALA A 81 -5.82 10.54 -6.77
CA ALA A 81 -6.34 9.94 -8.00
C ALA A 81 -7.12 10.96 -8.85
N ASP A 82 -7.90 11.83 -8.21
CA ASP A 82 -8.60 12.93 -8.88
C ASP A 82 -7.63 13.89 -9.58
N TYR A 83 -6.55 14.31 -8.90
CA TYR A 83 -5.52 15.12 -9.52
C TYR A 83 -4.83 14.43 -10.71
N GLN A 84 -4.56 13.13 -10.62
CA GLN A 84 -3.96 12.38 -11.72
C GLN A 84 -4.92 12.25 -12.91
N TYR A 85 -6.22 12.07 -12.65
CA TYR A 85 -7.23 12.03 -13.70
C TYR A 85 -7.29 13.37 -14.46
N LEU A 86 -7.27 14.49 -13.73
CA LEU A 86 -7.24 15.83 -14.33
C LEU A 86 -5.97 16.08 -15.14
N ASP A 87 -4.80 15.72 -14.58
CA ASP A 87 -3.49 15.87 -15.23
C ASP A 87 -3.38 15.03 -16.52
N HIS A 88 -3.95 13.83 -16.51
CA HIS A 88 -3.87 12.89 -17.63
C HIS A 88 -5.05 12.98 -18.62
N SER A 89 -6.04 13.85 -18.42
CA SER A 89 -7.33 13.84 -19.15
C SER A 89 -7.28 13.61 -20.68
N LEU A 90 -7.10 14.65 -21.51
CA LEU A 90 -7.39 14.61 -22.97
C LEU A 90 -6.49 13.68 -23.81
N GLY A 91 -5.47 13.03 -23.23
CA GLY A 91 -4.62 12.08 -23.97
C GLY A 91 -3.76 11.14 -23.11
N GLY A 92 -3.59 11.43 -21.83
CA GLY A 92 -2.83 10.58 -20.88
C GLY A 92 -3.66 9.49 -20.21
N HIS A 93 -4.99 9.62 -20.19
CA HIS A 93 -5.87 8.76 -19.40
C HIS A 93 -5.71 7.28 -19.75
N ARG A 94 -5.63 6.97 -21.06
CA ARG A 94 -5.39 5.60 -21.52
C ARG A 94 -4.06 5.05 -21.02
N THR A 95 -2.99 5.84 -21.09
CA THR A 95 -1.65 5.45 -20.63
C THR A 95 -1.65 5.24 -19.12
N TRP A 96 -2.25 6.15 -18.36
CA TRP A 96 -2.38 6.05 -16.90
C TRP A 96 -3.13 4.79 -16.48
N CYS A 97 -4.23 4.45 -17.17
CA CYS A 97 -4.93 3.19 -16.91
C CYS A 97 -4.09 1.96 -17.28
N GLN A 98 -3.31 2.02 -18.37
CA GLN A 98 -2.41 0.93 -18.77
C GLN A 98 -1.22 0.74 -17.81
N THR A 99 -0.79 1.78 -17.11
CA THR A 99 0.29 1.71 -16.11
C THR A 99 -0.26 1.45 -14.71
N ASP A 100 -0.85 2.47 -14.10
CA ASP A 100 -1.24 2.49 -12.69
C ASP A 100 -2.46 1.62 -12.48
N GLY A 101 -3.45 1.72 -13.38
CA GLY A 101 -4.70 0.96 -13.30
C GLY A 101 -4.44 -0.55 -13.38
N LEU A 102 -3.74 -1.00 -14.44
CA LEU A 102 -3.41 -2.42 -14.58
C LEU A 102 -2.43 -2.91 -13.50
N SER A 103 -1.52 -2.07 -13.01
CA SER A 103 -0.65 -2.42 -11.87
C SER A 103 -1.47 -2.68 -10.60
N ALA A 104 -2.44 -1.83 -10.30
CA ALA A 104 -3.35 -2.00 -9.17
C ALA A 104 -4.19 -3.28 -9.29
N VAL A 105 -4.79 -3.54 -10.47
CA VAL A 105 -5.53 -4.78 -10.75
C VAL A 105 -4.66 -6.01 -10.47
N ARG A 106 -3.44 -6.05 -11.04
CA ARG A 106 -2.51 -7.17 -10.83
C ARG A 106 -2.15 -7.33 -9.35
N SER A 107 -1.94 -6.23 -8.64
CA SER A 107 -1.63 -6.24 -7.20
C SER A 107 -2.77 -6.90 -6.40
N PHE A 108 -4.02 -6.52 -6.66
CA PHE A 108 -5.18 -7.05 -5.94
C PHE A 108 -5.45 -8.52 -6.27
N LEU A 109 -5.40 -8.90 -7.55
CA LEU A 109 -5.58 -10.30 -7.96
C LEU A 109 -4.48 -11.21 -7.43
N ALA A 110 -3.23 -10.76 -7.49
CA ALA A 110 -2.11 -11.51 -6.93
C ALA A 110 -2.22 -11.66 -5.41
N PHE A 111 -2.67 -10.62 -4.70
CA PHE A 111 -2.92 -10.71 -3.27
C PHE A 111 -4.03 -11.70 -2.94
N ARG A 112 -5.16 -11.62 -3.65
CA ARG A 112 -6.29 -12.55 -3.51
C ARG A 112 -5.83 -14.00 -3.66
N GLN A 113 -5.07 -14.31 -4.71
CA GLN A 113 -4.61 -15.67 -4.97
C GLN A 113 -3.74 -16.22 -3.84
N ARG A 114 -2.79 -15.41 -3.34
CA ARG A 114 -1.93 -15.83 -2.22
C ARG A 114 -2.70 -16.04 -0.93
N ASP A 115 -3.67 -15.15 -0.66
CA ASP A 115 -4.49 -15.22 0.54
C ASP A 115 -5.38 -16.46 0.56
N MET A 116 -6.04 -16.77 -0.56
CA MET A 116 -6.83 -18.00 -0.71
C MET A 116 -5.98 -19.27 -0.59
N ALA A 117 -4.76 -19.27 -1.14
CA ALA A 117 -3.85 -20.40 -1.01
C ALA A 117 -3.42 -20.63 0.44
N ARG A 118 -3.19 -19.54 1.20
CA ARG A 118 -2.89 -19.62 2.64
C ARG A 118 -4.08 -20.16 3.44
N GLU A 119 -5.30 -19.75 3.12
CA GLU A 119 -6.52 -20.26 3.75
C GLU A 119 -6.68 -21.77 3.51
N ALA A 120 -6.47 -22.24 2.27
CA ALA A 120 -6.55 -23.66 1.94
C ALA A 120 -5.52 -24.51 2.70
N GLY A 121 -4.25 -24.06 2.77
CA GLY A 121 -3.20 -24.79 3.50
C GLY A 121 -3.32 -24.72 5.03
N ALA A 122 -4.13 -23.81 5.59
CA ALA A 122 -4.39 -23.75 7.03
C ALA A 122 -5.50 -24.73 7.48
N THR A 123 -6.18 -25.37 6.51
CA THR A 123 -7.27 -26.33 6.79
C THR A 123 -6.83 -27.80 6.70
N GLU A 124 -5.54 -28.05 6.44
CA GLU A 124 -4.89 -29.36 6.48
C GLU A 124 -4.22 -29.60 7.85
#